data_AF-A0A957Z669-F1
#
_entry.id   AF-A0A957Z669-F1
#
_cell.length_a   1.000
_cell.length_b   1.000
_cell.length_c   1.000
_cell.angle_alpha   90.00
_cell.angle_beta   90.00
_cell.angle_gamma   90.00
#
_symmetry.space_group_name_H-M   'P 1'
#
loop_
_entity.id
_entity.type
_entity.pdbx_description
1 polymer ?
#
loop_
_entity_poly.entity_id
_entity_poly.type
_entity_poly.pdbx_seq_one_letter_code
_entity_poly.pdbx_strand_id
1 'polypeptide(L)' 'MATGLIVHLEIADGRRDEFAALARAHGERSVRLEEGGCLSFEVFVPTENAQQVILVEKYADDTALQAHWDSAHMAA' A
#
# COMPACT_ATOMS: atom_id res chain seq x y z
N MET A 1 -12.33 15.08 3.70
CA MET A 1 -10.91 15.47 3.63
C MET A 1 -10.13 14.22 3.27
N ALA A 2 -9.08 14.32 2.46
CA ALA A 2 -8.30 13.15 2.08
C ALA A 2 -7.64 12.50 3.31
N THR A 3 -7.61 11.17 3.33
CA THR A 3 -7.02 10.37 4.40
C THR A 3 -5.72 9.76 3.91
N GLY A 4 -4.64 9.93 4.67
CA GLY A 4 -3.30 9.45 4.29
C GLY A 4 -2.80 8.40 5.29
N LEU A 5 -2.19 7.34 4.77
CA LEU A 5 -1.51 6.33 5.57
C LEU A 5 -0.02 6.33 5.25
N ILE A 6 0.80 6.20 6.29
CA ILE A 6 2.21 5.89 6.19
C ILE A 6 2.43 4.60 6.97
N VAL A 7 2.62 3.50 6.25
CA VAL A 7 2.75 2.16 6.84
C VAL A 7 4.23 1.78 6.83
N HIS A 8 4.79 1.55 8.01
CA HIS A 8 6.15 1.04 8.17
C HIS A 8 6.09 -0.46 8.43
N LEU A 9 6.70 -1.23 7.53
CA LEU A 9 6.72 -2.68 7.60
C LEU A 9 8.15 -3.18 7.78
N GLU A 10 8.33 -4.08 8.74
CA GLU A 10 9.52 -4.89 8.87
C GLU A 10 9.28 -6.24 8.18
N ILE A 11 10.11 -6.52 7.19
CA ILE A 11 10.01 -7.67 6.30
C ILE A 11 11.09 -8.66 6.69
N ALA A 12 10.72 -9.95 6.68
CA ALA A 12 11.66 -11.02 6.95
C ALA A 12 12.91 -10.93 6.05
N ASP A 13 14.05 -11.33 6.61
CA ASP A 13 15.34 -11.29 5.92
C ASP A 13 15.29 -11.98 4.54
N GLY A 14 15.91 -11.35 3.55
CA GLY A 14 15.91 -11.81 2.16
C GLY A 14 14.57 -11.73 1.41
N ARG A 15 13.45 -11.32 2.05
CA ARG A 15 12.11 -11.26 1.41
C ARG A 15 11.69 -9.84 0.97
N ARG A 16 12.48 -8.81 1.31
CA ARG A 16 12.11 -7.40 1.09
C ARG A 16 11.74 -7.09 -0.35
N ASP A 17 12.57 -7.47 -1.32
CA ASP A 17 12.38 -7.08 -2.70
C ASP A 17 11.19 -7.81 -3.34
N GLU A 18 10.96 -9.07 -2.95
CA GLU A 18 9.77 -9.83 -3.32
C GLU A 18 8.50 -9.17 -2.75
N PHE A 19 8.51 -8.82 -1.46
CA PHE A 19 7.39 -8.11 -0.84
C PHE A 19 7.14 -6.76 -1.52
N ALA A 20 8.18 -5.99 -1.82
CA ALA A 20 8.05 -4.70 -2.49
C ALA A 20 7.40 -4.84 -3.87
N ALA A 21 7.74 -5.89 -4.63
CA ALA A 21 7.10 -6.17 -5.91
C ALA A 21 5.61 -6.51 -5.75
N LEU A 22 5.25 -7.34 -4.77
CA LEU A 22 3.86 -7.67 -4.46
C LEU A 22 3.06 -6.44 -4.01
N ALA A 23 3.64 -5.62 -3.14
CA ALA A 23 3.02 -4.38 -2.65
C ALA A 23 2.79 -3.37 -3.78
N ARG A 24 3.72 -3.24 -4.75
CA ARG A 24 3.53 -2.38 -5.93
C ARG A 24 2.36 -2.87 -6.77
N ALA A 25 2.33 -4.18 -7.06
CA ALA A 25 1.23 -4.77 -7.82
C ALA A 25 -0.11 -4.65 -7.08
N HIS A 26 -0.12 -4.70 -5.75
CA HIS A 26 -1.30 -4.45 -4.93
C HIS A 26 -1.76 -2.99 -5.06
N GLY A 27 -0.86 -2.02 -4.87
CA GLY A 27 -1.18 -0.60 -5.02
C GLY A 27 -1.73 -0.23 -6.41
N GLU A 28 -1.16 -0.79 -7.48
CA GLU A 28 -1.69 -0.62 -8.85
C GLU A 28 -3.10 -1.20 -9.00
N ARG A 29 -3.43 -2.30 -8.31
CA ARG A 29 -4.79 -2.86 -8.28
C ARG A 29 -5.74 -1.95 -7.50
N SER A 30 -5.34 -1.46 -6.33
CA SER A 30 -6.19 -0.59 -5.49
C SER A 30 -6.55 0.71 -6.22
N VAL A 31 -5.57 1.40 -6.81
CA VAL A 31 -5.82 2.61 -7.62
C VAL A 31 -6.76 2.33 -8.80
N ARG A 32 -6.62 1.17 -9.46
CA ARG A 32 -7.46 0.81 -10.61
C ARG A 32 -8.88 0.40 -10.22
N LEU A 33 -9.05 -0.35 -9.13
CA LEU A 33 -10.30 -1.01 -8.77
C LEU A 33 -11.21 -0.14 -7.90
N GLU A 34 -10.65 0.84 -7.18
CA GLU A 34 -11.41 1.63 -6.20
C GLU A 34 -12.01 2.92 -6.77
N GLU A 35 -11.99 3.09 -8.09
CA GLU A 35 -12.74 4.13 -8.83
C GLU A 35 -12.61 5.55 -8.25
N GLY A 36 -11.41 5.93 -7.80
CA GLY A 36 -11.14 7.24 -7.20
C GLY A 36 -11.21 7.27 -5.67
N GLY A 37 -11.48 6.13 -5.03
CA GLY A 37 -11.32 5.91 -3.59
C GLY A 37 -9.86 5.93 -3.17
N CYS A 38 -9.02 5.06 -3.74
CA CYS A 38 -7.56 5.14 -3.66
C CYS A 38 -7.03 6.14 -4.71
N LEU A 39 -6.46 7.24 -4.24
CA LEU A 39 -5.92 8.32 -5.08
C LEU A 39 -4.46 8.08 -5.47
N SER A 40 -3.67 7.50 -4.56
CA SER A 40 -2.28 7.13 -4.80
C SER A 40 -1.82 6.03 -3.84
N PHE A 41 -0.95 5.16 -4.33
CA PHE A 41 -0.31 4.11 -3.55
C PHE A 41 1.16 4.01 -3.96
N GLU A 42 2.07 4.39 -3.08
CA GLU A 42 3.50 4.43 -3.34
C GLU A 42 4.25 3.46 -2.42
N VAL A 43 5.23 2.74 -2.99
CA VAL A 43 6.06 1.79 -2.27
C VAL A 43 7.50 2.26 -2.27
N PHE A 44 8.04 2.51 -1.08
CA PHE A 44 9.43 2.90 -0.86
C PHE A 44 10.21 1.76 -0.24
N VAL A 45 11.44 1.59 -0.73
CA VAL A 45 12.43 0.65 -0.22
C VAL A 45 13.62 1.48 0.25
N PRO A 46 13.74 1.76 1.55
CA PRO A 46 14.85 2.53 2.10
C PRO A 46 16.19 1.89 1.77
N THR A 47 17.20 2.71 1.44
CA THR A 47 18.53 2.21 1.09
C THR A 47 19.33 1.83 2.34
N GLU A 48 19.04 2.47 3.48
CA GLU A 48 19.69 2.22 4.77
C GLU A 48 19.16 0.99 5.52
N ASN A 49 18.01 0.42 5.12
CA ASN A 49 17.39 -0.72 5.81
C ASN A 49 16.98 -1.85 4.86
N ALA A 50 17.71 -2.96 4.93
CA ALA A 50 17.50 -4.15 4.11
C ALA A 50 16.22 -4.94 4.42
N GLN A 51 15.52 -4.59 5.50
CA GLN A 51 14.31 -5.28 5.97
C GLN A 51 13.10 -4.34 6.03
N GLN A 52 13.19 -3.11 5.53
CA GLN A 52 12.07 -2.17 5.60
C GLN A 52 11.39 -1.97 4.26
N VAL A 53 10.06 -1.88 4.30
CA VAL A 53 9.23 -1.34 3.22
C VAL A 53 8.30 -0.30 3.82
N ILE A 54 8.15 0.83 3.13
CA ILE A 54 7.23 1.90 3.52
C ILE A 54 6.15 2.04 2.45
N LEU A 55 4.89 2.01 2.86
CA LEU A 55 3.75 2.29 2.00
C LEU A 55 3.26 3.71 2.30
N VAL A 56 3.06 4.51 1.26
CA VAL A 56 2.43 5.82 1.36
C VAL A 56 1.17 5.80 0.52
N GLU A 57 0.04 5.88 1.19
CA GLU A 57 -1.27 5.69 0.58
C GLU A 57 -2.13 6.93 0.82
N LYS A 58 -2.96 7.27 -0.16
CA LYS A 58 -3.88 8.39 -0.08
C LYS A 58 -5.25 7.98 -0.57
N TYR A 59 -6.25 8.23 0.26
CA TYR A 59 -7.65 7.96 -0.01
C TYR A 59 -8.46 9.26 -0.06
N ALA A 60 -9.58 9.24 -0.78
CA ALA A 60 -10.46 10.40 -0.92
C ALA A 60 -11.01 10.89 0.44
N ASP A 61 -11.29 9.94 1.35
CA ASP A 61 -11.73 10.13 2.72
C ASP A 61 -11.64 8.82 3.52
N ASP A 62 -12.08 8.86 4.78
CA ASP A 62 -12.08 7.70 5.68
C ASP A 62 -13.03 6.58 5.21
N THR A 63 -14.08 6.91 4.45
CA THR A 63 -15.00 5.89 3.91
C THR A 63 -14.33 5.10 2.80
N ALA A 64 -13.57 5.78 1.94
CA ALA A 64 -12.75 5.13 0.91
C ALA A 64 -11.66 4.23 1.54
N LEU A 65 -11.00 4.68 2.61
CA LEU A 65 -10.05 3.85 3.35
C LEU A 65 -10.71 2.59 3.94
N GLN A 66 -11.89 2.73 4.54
CA GLN A 66 -12.60 1.58 5.09
C GLN A 66 -13.03 0.61 3.97
N ALA A 67 -13.51 1.13 2.85
CA ALA A 67 -13.87 0.31 1.68
C ALA A 67 -12.66 -0.43 1.09
N HIS A 68 -11.47 0.19 1.10
CA HIS A 68 -10.21 -0.47 0.75
C HIS A 68 -9.98 -1.70 1.65
N TRP A 69 -10.02 -1.54 2.98
CA TRP A 69 -9.83 -2.65 3.93
C TRP A 69 -10.87 -3.78 3.79
N ASP A 70 -12.11 -3.44 3.47
CA ASP A 70 -13.19 -4.42 3.31
C ASP A 70 -13.23 -5.07 1.90
N SER A 71 -12.33 -4.65 0.99
CA SER A 71 -12.33 -5.10 -0.39
C SER A 71 -11.81 -6.53 -0.55
N ALA A 72 -12.30 -7.22 -1.58
CA ALA A 72 -11.83 -8.59 -1.90
C ALA A 72 -10.34 -8.65 -2.28
N HIS A 73 -9.76 -7.54 -2.78
CA HIS A 73 -8.36 -7.51 -3.22
C HIS A 73 -7.37 -7.23 -2.08
N MET A 74 -7.85 -6.92 -0.87
CA MET A 74 -7.02 -6.89 0.34
C MET A 74 -6.65 -8.28 0.83
N ALA A 75 -7.48 -9.29 0.57
CA ALA A 75 -7.20 -10.67 0.93
C ALA A 75 -6.40 -11.45 -0.14
N ALA A 76 -5.99 -10.79 -1.23
CA ALA A 76 -5.45 -11.41 -2.45
C ALA A 76 -4.01 -10.97 -2.78
#